data_AF-A0A3B9SU99-F1
#
_entry.id   AF-A0A3B9SU99-F1
#
_cell.length_a   1.000
_cell.length_b   1.000
_cell.length_c   1.000
_cell.angle_alpha   90.00
_cell.angle_beta   90.00
_cell.angle_gamma   90.00
#
_symmetry.space_group_name_H-M   'P 1'
#
loop_
_entity.id
_entity.type
_entity.pdbx_description
1 polymer ?
#
loop_
_entity_poly.entity_id
_entity_poly.type
_entity_poly.pdbx_seq_one_letter_code
_entity_poly.pdbx_strand_id
1 'polypeptide(L)'
;SSLGQGPVLATPVQITAMINTIANEGIYKPPRLVQEIKPEGKGALRFFKPGPYRQVISPEVARPMKKLFEAAVKAGVGQQAYLSGYGSAGKTGSAQTGEQTAVVHAWFSGYAPRQKPKYVITVLAEGGKSGGETAAPVFREIMTALLKE
;
A
#
# COMPACT_ATOMS: atom_id res chain seq x y z
N SER A 1 -10.70 -16.90 -0.37
CA SER A 1 -11.57 -15.73 -0.08
C SER A 1 -11.28 -14.63 -1.08
N SER A 2 -12.30 -14.07 -1.75
CA SER A 2 -12.14 -13.00 -2.75
C SER A 2 -12.29 -11.59 -2.17
N LEU A 3 -12.89 -11.46 -0.98
CA LEU A 3 -13.17 -10.16 -0.33
C LEU A 3 -12.31 -9.91 0.93
N GLY A 4 -11.35 -10.79 1.23
CA GLY A 4 -10.41 -10.61 2.35
C GLY A 4 -10.97 -11.00 3.73
N GLN A 5 -11.93 -11.92 3.76
CA GLN A 5 -12.54 -12.47 5.00
C GLN A 5 -12.21 -13.96 5.17
N GLY A 6 -12.37 -14.49 6.39
CA GLY A 6 -12.17 -15.91 6.71
C GLY A 6 -10.69 -16.24 6.97
N PRO A 7 -10.18 -17.42 6.56
CA PRO A 7 -8.87 -17.91 7.01
C PRO A 7 -7.68 -17.21 6.34
N VAL A 8 -7.93 -16.17 5.52
CA VAL A 8 -6.87 -15.46 4.79
C VAL A 8 -6.36 -14.34 5.67
N LEU A 9 -5.17 -14.53 6.24
CA LEU A 9 -4.45 -13.52 7.00
C LEU A 9 -3.31 -12.94 6.16
N ALA A 10 -3.07 -11.64 6.30
CA ALA A 10 -1.98 -10.95 5.64
C ALA A 10 -1.41 -9.85 6.54
N THR A 11 -0.09 -9.67 6.50
CA THR A 11 0.57 -8.58 7.21
C THR A 11 0.51 -7.28 6.39
N PRO A 12 0.59 -6.10 7.02
CA PRO A 12 0.68 -4.83 6.30
C PRO A 12 1.83 -4.79 5.28
N VAL A 13 2.97 -5.42 5.59
CA VAL A 13 4.12 -5.51 4.66
C VAL A 13 3.77 -6.32 3.41
N GLN A 14 3.04 -7.44 3.55
CA GLN A 14 2.59 -8.24 2.42
C GLN A 14 1.61 -7.45 1.53
N ILE A 15 0.65 -6.74 2.15
CA ILE A 15 -0.31 -5.89 1.42
C ILE A 15 0.41 -4.75 0.70
N THR A 16 1.35 -4.07 1.35
CA THR A 16 2.16 -3.02 0.72
C THR A 16 2.92 -3.57 -0.49
N ALA A 17 3.52 -4.75 -0.39
CA ALA A 17 4.26 -5.35 -1.50
C ALA A 17 3.35 -5.75 -2.67
N MET A 18 2.12 -6.16 -2.39
CA MET A 18 1.09 -6.41 -3.41
C MET A 18 0.71 -5.12 -4.15
N ILE A 19 0.44 -4.03 -3.44
CA ILE A 19 0.12 -2.74 -4.09
C ILE A 19 1.32 -2.18 -4.85
N ASN A 20 2.54 -2.34 -4.32
CA ASN A 20 3.77 -1.99 -5.02
C ASN A 20 3.91 -2.74 -6.36
N THR A 21 3.50 -4.01 -6.41
CA THR A 21 3.51 -4.79 -7.65
C THR A 21 2.62 -4.15 -8.71
N ILE A 22 1.41 -3.72 -8.34
CA ILE A 22 0.48 -3.05 -9.25
C ILE A 22 1.02 -1.68 -9.70
N ALA A 23 1.53 -0.90 -8.74
CA ALA A 23 2.13 0.41 -9.01
C ALA A 23 3.33 0.31 -9.98
N ASN A 24 4.14 -0.75 -9.82
CA ASN A 24 5.36 -1.04 -10.57
C ASN A 24 5.09 -1.95 -11.79
N GLU A 25 3.99 -1.71 -12.50
CA GLU A 25 3.62 -2.36 -13.77
C GLU A 25 3.60 -3.91 -13.72
N GLY A 26 3.22 -4.46 -12.58
CA GLY A 26 3.09 -5.90 -12.35
C GLY A 26 4.37 -6.60 -11.89
N ILE A 27 5.46 -5.86 -11.68
CA ILE A 27 6.74 -6.40 -11.21
C ILE A 27 6.78 -6.37 -9.68
N TYR A 28 6.79 -7.55 -9.07
CA TYR A 28 7.01 -7.73 -7.65
C TYR A 28 8.48 -7.49 -7.31
N LYS A 29 8.70 -6.57 -6.37
CA LYS A 29 9.99 -6.30 -5.74
C LYS A 29 9.88 -6.67 -4.27
N PRO A 30 10.63 -7.68 -3.79
CA PRO A 30 10.59 -8.08 -2.38
C PRO A 30 10.94 -6.88 -1.47
N PRO A 31 10.11 -6.57 -0.45
CA PRO A 31 10.42 -5.52 0.51
C PRO A 31 11.68 -5.86 1.30
N ARG A 32 12.49 -4.85 1.59
CA ARG A 32 13.74 -4.98 2.34
C ARG A 32 13.96 -3.78 3.25
N LEU A 33 14.43 -4.04 4.45
CA LEU A 33 14.78 -3.02 5.44
C LEU A 33 16.29 -2.79 5.52
N VAL A 34 17.09 -3.85 5.48
CA VAL A 34 18.55 -3.75 5.64
C VAL A 34 19.22 -3.49 4.30
N GLN A 35 19.90 -2.35 4.16
CA GLN A 35 20.68 -1.99 2.97
C GLN A 35 22.12 -2.52 3.04
N GLU A 36 22.76 -2.35 4.18
CA GLU A 36 24.16 -2.70 4.42
C GLU A 36 24.42 -2.96 5.91
N ILE A 37 25.53 -3.63 6.22
CA ILE A 37 26.10 -3.74 7.58
C ILE A 37 27.47 -3.06 7.56
N LYS A 38 27.65 -2.06 8.43
CA LYS A 38 28.89 -1.28 8.57
C LYS A 38 29.40 -1.36 10.01
N PRO A 39 30.60 -1.93 10.25
CA PRO A 39 31.28 -1.78 11.53
C PRO A 39 31.72 -0.33 11.71
N GLU A 40 31.74 0.14 12.96
CA GLU A 40 32.18 1.49 13.29
C GLU A 40 33.63 1.74 12.83
N GLY A 41 33.87 2.92 12.24
CA GLY A 41 35.19 3.31 11.71
C GLY A 41 35.67 2.55 10.47
N LYS A 42 34.85 1.68 9.86
CA LYS A 42 35.21 0.91 8.65
C LYS A 42 34.22 1.13 7.50
N GLY A 43 34.67 0.82 6.29
CA GLY A 43 33.79 0.70 5.12
C GLY A 43 32.76 -0.43 5.30
N ALA A 44 31.78 -0.50 4.40
CA ALA A 44 30.73 -1.51 4.49
C ALA A 44 31.28 -2.94 4.47
N LEU A 45 30.91 -3.72 5.49
CA LEU A 45 31.24 -5.14 5.57
C LEU A 45 30.41 -5.94 4.56
N ARG A 46 29.16 -5.54 4.37
CA ARG A 46 28.26 -6.24 3.45
C ARG A 46 27.18 -5.31 2.90
N PHE A 47 27.05 -5.28 1.58
CA PHE A 47 25.90 -4.70 0.90
C PHE A 47 24.90 -5.79 0.54
N PHE A 48 23.61 -5.50 0.74
CA PHE A 48 22.53 -6.39 0.32
C PHE A 48 21.96 -5.87 -1.00
N LYS A 49 22.13 -6.64 -2.08
CA LYS A 49 21.51 -6.34 -3.38
C LYS A 49 20.01 -6.63 -3.34
N PRO A 50 19.16 -5.90 -4.09
CA PRO A 50 17.74 -6.24 -4.20
C PRO A 50 17.57 -7.71 -4.60
N GLY A 51 16.62 -8.40 -3.95
CA GLY A 51 16.28 -9.77 -4.35
C GLY A 51 15.75 -9.80 -5.80
N PRO A 52 15.68 -10.98 -6.43
CA PRO A 52 15.22 -11.09 -7.81
C PRO A 52 13.83 -10.50 -7.96
N TYR A 53 13.65 -9.69 -9.01
CA TYR A 53 12.35 -9.16 -9.38
C TYR A 53 11.58 -10.21 -10.18
N ARG A 54 10.26 -10.24 -10.03
CA ARG A 54 9.41 -11.18 -10.76
C ARG A 54 8.20 -10.46 -11.35
N GLN A 55 7.92 -10.68 -12.64
CA GLN A 55 6.66 -10.27 -13.24
C GLN A 55 5.55 -11.19 -12.71
N VAL A 56 4.60 -10.63 -11.95
CA VAL A 56 3.48 -11.39 -11.36
C VAL A 56 2.22 -11.27 -12.21
N ILE A 57 1.97 -10.09 -12.77
CA ILE A 57 0.90 -9.81 -13.75
C ILE A 57 1.50 -9.01 -14.89
N SER A 58 0.98 -9.08 -16.11
CA SER A 58 1.53 -8.29 -17.22
C SER A 58 1.27 -6.78 -17.04
N PRO A 59 2.06 -5.92 -17.70
CA PRO A 59 1.76 -4.48 -17.77
C PRO A 59 0.37 -4.19 -18.35
N GLU A 60 -0.14 -5.02 -19.28
CA GLU A 60 -1.50 -4.86 -19.83
C GLU A 60 -2.58 -5.08 -18.78
N VAL A 61 -2.33 -5.90 -17.75
CA VAL A 61 -3.24 -6.09 -16.61
C VAL A 61 -3.03 -5.02 -15.54
N ALA A 62 -1.78 -4.67 -15.25
CA ALA A 62 -1.46 -3.69 -14.22
C ALA A 62 -1.99 -2.29 -14.55
N ARG A 63 -1.92 -1.86 -15.81
CA ARG A 63 -2.34 -0.50 -16.23
C ARG A 63 -3.84 -0.24 -16.02
N PRO A 64 -4.78 -1.11 -16.45
CA PRO A 64 -6.18 -1.01 -16.07
C PRO A 64 -6.39 -1.04 -14.55
N MET A 65 -5.69 -1.90 -13.82
CA MET A 65 -5.81 -1.96 -12.35
C MET A 65 -5.47 -0.61 -11.69
N LYS A 66 -4.40 0.06 -12.16
CA LYS A 66 -4.03 1.41 -11.71
C LYS A 66 -5.17 2.42 -11.93
N LYS A 67 -5.88 2.34 -13.07
CA LYS A 67 -7.04 3.21 -13.35
C LYS A 67 -8.22 2.92 -12.43
N LEU A 68 -8.46 1.65 -12.11
CA LEU A 68 -9.52 1.26 -11.17
C LEU A 68 -9.21 1.74 -9.74
N PHE A 69 -7.96 1.67 -9.30
CA PHE A 69 -7.52 2.20 -8.01
C PHE A 69 -7.60 3.72 -7.95
N GLU A 70 -7.30 4.41 -9.04
CA GLU A 70 -7.55 5.85 -9.15
C GLU A 70 -9.06 6.14 -9.02
N ALA A 71 -9.92 5.41 -9.73
CA ALA A 71 -11.36 5.63 -9.68
C ALA A 71 -11.92 5.43 -8.27
N ALA A 72 -11.43 4.43 -7.53
CA ALA A 72 -11.83 4.16 -6.15
C ALA A 72 -11.53 5.34 -5.20
N VAL A 73 -10.45 6.08 -5.46
CA VAL A 73 -10.05 7.27 -4.68
C VAL A 73 -10.67 8.55 -5.23
N LYS A 74 -10.89 8.66 -6.53
CA LYS A 74 -11.45 9.87 -7.14
C LYS A 74 -12.97 9.99 -6.96
N ALA A 75 -13.68 8.87 -7.03
CA ALA A 75 -15.14 8.83 -7.04
C ALA A 75 -15.74 7.68 -6.21
N GLY A 76 -14.92 6.85 -5.57
CA GLY A 76 -15.37 5.72 -4.77
C GLY A 76 -15.33 5.97 -3.26
N VAL A 77 -15.35 4.88 -2.50
CA VAL A 77 -15.28 4.89 -1.03
C VAL A 77 -13.92 5.32 -0.47
N GLY A 78 -12.89 5.49 -1.30
CA GLY A 78 -11.54 5.90 -0.92
C GLY A 78 -11.29 7.41 -1.02
N GLN A 79 -12.32 8.23 -1.20
CA GLN A 79 -12.19 9.68 -1.48
C GLN A 79 -11.32 10.46 -0.50
N GLN A 80 -11.33 10.06 0.78
CA GLN A 80 -10.49 10.71 1.80
C GLN A 80 -8.99 10.52 1.59
N ALA A 81 -8.56 9.58 0.73
CA ALA A 81 -7.17 9.39 0.35
C ALA A 81 -6.71 10.27 -0.83
N TYR A 82 -7.60 11.04 -1.45
CA TYR A 82 -7.26 11.85 -2.63
C TYR A 82 -6.30 12.99 -2.28
N LEU A 83 -5.24 13.12 -3.08
CA LEU A 83 -4.23 14.18 -2.94
C LEU A 83 -4.38 15.22 -4.05
N SER A 84 -4.73 16.44 -3.67
CA SER A 84 -4.72 17.56 -4.63
C SER A 84 -3.31 17.83 -5.15
N GLY A 85 -3.19 18.19 -6.43
CA GLY A 85 -1.90 18.43 -7.11
C GLY A 85 -1.13 17.18 -7.53
N TYR A 86 -1.07 16.14 -6.70
CA TYR A 86 -0.30 14.92 -6.99
C TYR A 86 -1.13 13.76 -7.53
N GLY A 87 -2.40 13.70 -7.13
CA GLY A 87 -3.26 12.54 -7.28
C GLY A 87 -2.76 11.33 -6.48
N SER A 88 -3.67 10.40 -6.19
CA SER A 88 -3.37 9.13 -5.55
C SER A 88 -4.26 8.02 -6.12
N ALA A 89 -3.89 6.79 -5.84
CA ALA A 89 -4.65 5.61 -6.21
C ALA A 89 -4.51 4.57 -5.11
N GLY A 90 -5.57 3.82 -4.80
CA GLY A 90 -5.54 2.82 -3.75
C GLY A 90 -6.87 2.16 -3.52
N LYS A 91 -6.97 1.39 -2.44
CA LYS A 91 -8.17 0.65 -2.10
C LYS A 91 -8.38 0.58 -0.59
N THR A 92 -9.65 0.70 -0.21
CA THR A 92 -10.14 0.48 1.15
C THR A 92 -10.34 -1.00 1.44
N GLY A 93 -10.15 -1.39 2.70
CA GLY A 93 -10.59 -2.66 3.27
C GLY A 93 -11.26 -2.44 4.63
N SER A 94 -12.28 -3.23 4.92
CA SER A 94 -12.97 -3.27 6.21
C SER A 94 -13.16 -4.74 6.56
N ALA A 95 -12.36 -5.26 7.48
CA ALA A 95 -12.37 -6.67 7.87
C ALA A 95 -12.98 -6.81 9.27
N GLN A 96 -13.86 -7.79 9.45
CA GLN A 96 -14.47 -8.06 10.75
C GLN A 96 -13.48 -8.90 11.57
N THR A 97 -13.39 -8.64 12.87
CA THR A 97 -12.47 -9.39 13.73
C THR A 97 -13.00 -10.76 14.14
N GLY A 98 -14.30 -11.01 13.95
CA GLY A 98 -14.97 -12.23 14.41
C GLY A 98 -15.25 -12.23 15.92
N GLU A 99 -14.97 -11.14 16.63
CA GLU A 99 -15.36 -10.95 18.02
C GLU A 99 -16.88 -10.76 18.14
N GLN A 100 -17.42 -10.93 19.36
CA GLN A 100 -18.87 -10.81 19.63
C GLN A 100 -19.42 -9.39 19.36
N THR A 101 -18.53 -8.41 19.29
CA THR A 101 -18.83 -7.02 18.92
C THR A 101 -18.48 -6.78 17.44
N ALA A 102 -19.19 -5.86 16.78
CA ALA A 102 -18.98 -5.50 15.38
C ALA A 102 -17.70 -4.67 15.17
N VAL A 103 -16.57 -5.13 15.71
CA VAL A 103 -15.25 -4.50 15.59
C VAL A 103 -14.72 -4.74 14.18
N VAL A 104 -14.19 -3.67 13.60
CA VAL A 104 -13.65 -3.67 12.23
C VAL A 104 -12.19 -3.25 12.26
N HIS A 105 -11.34 -4.01 11.59
CA HIS A 105 -10.02 -3.55 11.18
C HIS A 105 -10.16 -2.72 9.91
N ALA A 106 -9.81 -1.43 10.01
CA ALA A 106 -9.86 -0.49 8.91
C ALA A 106 -8.53 -0.48 8.16
N TRP A 107 -8.59 -0.72 6.85
CA TRP A 107 -7.44 -0.79 5.98
C TRP A 107 -7.52 0.24 4.86
N PHE A 108 -6.40 0.85 4.54
CA PHE A 108 -6.21 1.53 3.26
C PHE A 108 -4.81 1.23 2.75
N SER A 109 -4.70 0.84 1.47
CA SER A 109 -3.40 0.70 0.83
C SER A 109 -3.41 1.36 -0.54
N GLY A 110 -2.39 2.17 -0.82
CA GLY A 110 -2.35 2.99 -2.01
C GLY A 110 -0.97 3.54 -2.30
N TYR A 111 -0.87 4.30 -3.38
CA TYR A 111 0.37 4.89 -3.85
C TYR A 111 0.16 6.30 -4.40
N ALA A 112 1.23 7.08 -4.39
CA ALA A 112 1.30 8.40 -5.00
C ALA A 112 2.76 8.78 -5.35
N PRO A 113 2.98 9.78 -6.23
CA PRO A 113 2.02 10.43 -7.11
C PRO A 113 1.37 9.46 -8.09
N ARG A 114 0.16 9.76 -8.55
CA ARG A 114 -0.61 8.79 -9.36
C ARG A 114 0.08 8.40 -10.67
N GLN A 115 0.66 9.37 -11.39
CA GLN A 115 1.22 9.16 -12.73
C GLN A 115 2.59 8.47 -12.71
N LYS A 116 3.43 8.84 -11.75
CA LYS A 116 4.76 8.27 -11.52
C LYS A 116 4.87 7.86 -10.04
N PRO A 117 4.36 6.67 -9.67
CA PRO A 117 4.34 6.22 -8.28
C PRO A 117 5.75 6.23 -7.68
N LYS A 118 5.91 6.92 -6.55
CA LYS A 118 7.16 6.96 -5.79
C LYS A 118 7.05 6.22 -4.46
N TYR A 119 5.89 6.34 -3.81
CA TYR A 119 5.65 5.77 -2.49
C TYR A 119 4.41 4.89 -2.51
N VAL A 120 4.44 3.83 -1.70
CA VAL A 120 3.30 2.95 -1.41
C VAL A 120 3.15 2.90 0.10
N ILE A 121 1.93 3.13 0.58
CA ILE A 121 1.63 3.14 2.02
C ILE A 121 0.44 2.22 2.26
N THR A 122 0.55 1.39 3.30
CA THR A 122 -0.57 0.65 3.87
C THR A 122 -0.79 1.15 5.29
N VAL A 123 -2.02 1.52 5.59
CA VAL A 123 -2.51 1.86 6.92
C VAL A 123 -3.44 0.73 7.38
N LEU A 124 -3.16 0.20 8.56
CA LEU A 124 -4.04 -0.67 9.32
C LEU A 124 -4.38 0.05 10.63
N ALA A 125 -5.66 0.24 10.90
CA ALA A 125 -6.17 0.72 12.18
C ALA A 125 -7.12 -0.33 12.78
N GLU A 126 -6.76 -0.85 13.95
CA GLU A 126 -7.59 -1.79 14.69
C GLU A 126 -8.74 -1.06 15.38
N GLY A 127 -9.95 -1.65 15.40
CA GLY A 127 -11.13 -1.00 15.98
C GLY A 127 -11.60 0.27 15.26
N GLY A 128 -11.26 0.42 13.98
CA GLY A 128 -11.70 1.55 13.17
C GLY A 128 -13.15 1.41 12.71
N LYS A 129 -13.70 2.48 12.11
CA LYS A 129 -15.04 2.46 11.50
C LYS A 129 -15.01 1.75 10.15
N SER A 130 -14.15 2.21 9.26
CA SER A 130 -14.00 1.65 7.91
C SER A 130 -12.67 2.06 7.30
N GLY A 131 -12.22 1.34 6.27
CA GLY A 131 -11.03 1.73 5.52
C GLY A 131 -11.10 3.13 4.91
N GLY A 132 -12.31 3.60 4.54
CA GLY A 132 -12.53 4.92 3.94
C GLY A 132 -12.59 6.06 4.96
N GLU A 133 -13.17 5.83 6.13
CA GLU A 133 -13.33 6.87 7.15
C GLU A 133 -12.15 6.95 8.13
N THR A 134 -11.49 5.82 8.40
CA THR A 134 -10.41 5.75 9.41
C THR A 134 -9.04 5.71 8.74
N ALA A 135 -8.80 4.77 7.83
CA ALA A 135 -7.44 4.54 7.30
C ALA A 135 -7.06 5.47 6.14
N ALA A 136 -8.01 5.84 5.27
CA ALA A 136 -7.76 6.71 4.12
C ALA A 136 -7.30 8.14 4.49
N PRO A 137 -7.86 8.82 5.51
CA PRO A 137 -7.34 10.10 5.97
C PRO A 137 -5.90 10.03 6.47
N VAL A 138 -5.54 9.00 7.22
CA VAL A 138 -4.17 8.78 7.73
C VAL A 138 -3.20 8.59 6.57
N PHE A 139 -3.58 7.80 5.56
CA PHE A 139 -2.80 7.67 4.32
C PHE A 139 -2.56 9.03 3.67
N ARG A 140 -3.61 9.85 3.53
CA ARG A 140 -3.52 11.18 2.92
C ARG A 140 -2.55 12.08 3.67
N GLU A 141 -2.61 12.08 5.00
CA GLU A 141 -1.75 12.90 5.85
C GLU A 141 -0.28 12.52 5.66
N ILE A 142 0.06 11.23 5.82
CA ILE A 142 1.44 10.75 5.66
C ILE A 142 1.96 11.03 4.26
N MET A 143 1.16 10.73 3.22
CA MET A 143 1.57 10.92 1.83
C MET A 143 1.72 12.41 1.47
N THR A 144 0.90 13.29 2.06
CA THR A 144 1.04 14.74 1.88
C THR A 144 2.36 15.23 2.47
N ALA A 145 2.75 14.74 3.65
CA ALA A 145 4.04 15.08 4.25
C ALA A 145 5.20 14.65 3.36
N LEU A 146 5.20 13.39 2.90
CA LEU A 146 6.27 12.83 2.06
C LEU A 146 6.41 13.50 0.68
N LEU A 147 5.36 14.12 0.15
CA LEU A 147 5.39 14.74 -1.19
C LEU A 147 5.66 16.24 -1.17
N LYS A 148 5.63 16.87 0.01
CA LYS A 148 6.01 18.27 0.21
C LYS A 148 7.53 18.46 0.31
N GLU A 149 8.25 17.39 0.65
CA GLU A 149 9.72 17.27 0.55
C GLU A 149 10.17 17.08 -0.90
#